data_AF-A0A2P0B545-F1
#
_entry.id   AF-A0A2P0B545-F1
#
_cell.length_a   1.000
_cell.length_b   1.000
_cell.length_c   1.000
_cell.angle_alpha   90.00
_cell.angle_beta   90.00
_cell.angle_gamma   90.00
#
_symmetry.space_group_name_H-M   'P 1'
#
loop_
_entity.id
_entity.type
_entity.pdbx_description
1 polymer ?
#
loop_
_entity_poly.entity_id
_entity_poly.type
_entity_poly.pdbx_seq_one_letter_code
_entity_poly.pdbx_strand_id
1 'polypeptide(L)'
;MSIPLELAARSPRNALPFLIVAQAQKEATVNEALARIDALLRPVVEGESDAPPAEPAEGTGWIVGAGAQGEWAGLEGALAFRIAGSWIYAQPSEGTVVFDRALGGLRHWRDGWQTVALPTIPTGGATIDTEARSAIEELIAQLRAFGLGI
;
A
#
# COMPACT_ATOMS: atom_id res chain seq x y z
N MET A 1 16.14 -0.15 19.38
CA MET A 1 15.96 -1.46 20.03
C MET A 1 14.56 -1.92 19.66
N SER A 2 14.41 -2.72 18.60
CA SER A 2 13.09 -3.19 18.13
C SER A 2 12.57 -4.27 19.08
N ILE A 3 11.33 -4.14 19.52
CA ILE A 3 10.69 -5.06 20.45
C ILE A 3 10.37 -6.39 19.71
N PRO A 4 10.66 -7.57 20.28
CA PRO A 4 10.35 -8.86 19.64
C PRO A 4 8.84 -9.08 19.51
N LEU A 5 8.40 -9.70 18.41
CA LEU A 5 7.02 -10.16 18.23
C LEU A 5 6.62 -11.15 19.34
N GLU A 6 5.48 -10.95 19.99
CA GLU A 6 4.85 -11.92 20.91
C GLU A 6 4.18 -13.07 20.12
N LEU A 7 4.41 -14.33 20.53
CA LEU A 7 4.41 -15.51 19.67
C LEU A 7 3.26 -16.53 19.90
N ALA A 8 2.01 -16.04 19.90
CA ALA A 8 0.81 -16.88 19.77
C ALA A 8 -0.18 -16.34 18.72
N ALA A 9 0.34 -15.71 17.67
CA ALA A 9 -0.43 -14.94 16.71
C ALA A 9 -0.22 -15.41 15.25
N ARG A 10 -1.20 -15.13 14.40
CA ARG A 10 -1.09 -15.22 12.94
C ARG A 10 -0.84 -13.83 12.38
N SER A 11 -0.26 -13.73 11.19
CA SER A 11 -0.13 -12.43 10.51
C SER A 11 -1.51 -11.78 10.28
N PRO A 12 -1.63 -10.45 10.41
CA PRO A 12 -2.93 -9.79 10.48
C PRO A 12 -3.72 -9.82 9.16
N ARG A 13 -3.05 -9.86 8.00
CA ARG A 13 -3.74 -9.69 6.69
C ARG A 13 -4.09 -11.02 6.02
N ASN A 14 -3.21 -12.01 6.08
CA ASN A 14 -3.32 -13.29 5.39
C ASN A 14 -3.29 -14.50 6.35
N ALA A 15 -3.32 -14.26 7.67
CA ALA A 15 -3.40 -15.30 8.69
C ALA A 15 -2.27 -16.36 8.62
N LEU A 16 -1.08 -15.96 8.19
CA LEU A 16 0.10 -16.82 8.11
C LEU A 16 0.51 -17.26 9.53
N PRO A 17 0.74 -18.56 9.77
CA PRO A 17 1.08 -19.05 11.08
C PRO A 17 2.54 -18.70 11.42
N PHE A 18 2.75 -17.95 12.50
CA PHE A 18 4.08 -17.77 13.03
C PHE A 18 4.56 -19.03 13.75
N LEU A 19 5.86 -19.32 13.65
CA LEU A 19 6.52 -20.34 14.45
C LEU A 19 6.48 -19.96 15.92
N ILE A 20 6.40 -20.95 16.80
CA ILE A 20 6.51 -20.78 18.26
C ILE A 20 7.97 -20.59 18.69
N VAL A 21 8.19 -19.97 19.85
CA VAL A 21 9.55 -19.70 20.39
C VAL A 21 10.29 -21.00 20.69
N ALA A 22 11.62 -20.91 20.80
CA ALA A 22 12.50 -22.00 21.19
C ALA A 22 12.64 -23.12 20.14
N GLN A 23 12.52 -22.77 18.84
CA GLN A 23 12.76 -23.66 17.71
C GLN A 23 14.18 -23.48 17.14
N ALA A 24 15.18 -23.53 18.05
CA ALA A 24 16.58 -23.29 17.73
C ALA A 24 16.87 -21.91 17.10
N GLN A 25 16.16 -20.87 17.57
CA GLN A 25 16.31 -19.46 17.18
C GLN A 25 15.97 -19.13 15.71
N LYS A 26 15.50 -20.11 14.92
CA LYS A 26 15.07 -19.88 13.53
C LYS A 26 13.76 -19.08 13.46
N GLU A 27 12.96 -19.14 14.52
CA GLU A 27 11.66 -18.50 14.61
C GLU A 27 11.71 -17.00 14.31
N ALA A 28 12.74 -16.30 14.76
CA ALA A 28 12.86 -14.85 14.56
C ALA A 28 12.92 -14.50 13.07
N THR A 29 13.88 -15.09 12.35
CA THR A 29 14.09 -14.85 10.92
C THR A 29 12.89 -15.30 10.08
N VAL A 30 12.31 -16.47 10.40
CA VAL A 30 11.16 -17.00 9.65
C VAL A 30 9.91 -16.16 9.89
N ASN A 31 9.64 -15.76 11.14
CA ASN A 31 8.47 -14.94 11.45
C ASN A 31 8.59 -13.53 10.87
N GLU A 32 9.79 -12.94 10.85
CA GLU A 32 10.02 -11.68 10.15
C GLU A 32 9.74 -11.82 8.64
N ALA A 33 10.21 -12.89 8.00
CA ALA A 33 9.93 -13.15 6.59
C ALA A 33 8.42 -13.31 6.35
N LEU A 34 7.71 -14.06 7.20
CA LEU A 34 6.26 -14.22 7.11
C LEU A 34 5.51 -12.90 7.29
N ALA A 35 5.93 -12.05 8.24
CA ALA A 35 5.34 -10.73 8.44
C ALA A 35 5.56 -9.81 7.23
N ARG A 36 6.75 -9.83 6.62
CA ARG A 36 7.03 -9.10 5.37
C ARG A 36 6.20 -9.64 4.20
N ILE A 37 6.06 -10.96 4.06
CA ILE A 37 5.19 -11.56 3.03
C ILE A 37 3.74 -11.13 3.23
N ASP A 38 3.25 -11.11 4.47
CA ASP A 38 1.89 -10.68 4.78
C ASP A 38 1.61 -9.24 4.34
N ALA A 39 2.57 -8.36 4.59
CA ALA A 39 2.52 -6.95 4.21
C ALA A 39 2.57 -6.76 2.67
N LEU A 40 3.47 -7.48 1.99
CA LEU A 40 3.87 -7.18 0.61
C LEU A 40 3.24 -8.07 -0.47
N LEU A 41 2.59 -9.18 -0.11
CA LEU A 41 1.99 -10.08 -1.12
C LEU A 41 0.84 -9.40 -1.90
N ARG A 42 0.04 -8.59 -1.21
CA ARG A 42 -1.06 -7.77 -1.76
C ARG A 42 -1.16 -6.50 -0.93
N PRO A 43 -0.24 -5.55 -1.13
CA PRO A 43 -0.13 -4.38 -0.28
C PRO A 43 -1.35 -3.48 -0.47
N VAL A 44 -1.98 -3.13 0.65
CA VAL A 44 -3.06 -2.15 0.73
C VAL A 44 -2.66 -1.16 1.80
N VAL A 45 -2.65 0.11 1.43
CA VAL A 45 -2.34 1.23 2.30
C VAL A 45 -3.58 2.06 2.56
N GLU A 46 -3.65 2.70 3.72
CA GLU A 46 -4.70 3.64 4.09
C GLU A 46 -4.53 4.98 3.35
N GLY A 47 -3.31 5.29 2.90
CA GLY A 47 -2.97 6.50 2.17
C GLY A 47 -1.49 6.83 2.27
N GLU A 48 -1.18 8.10 2.02
CA GLU A 48 0.14 8.70 2.19
C GLU A 48 0.15 9.62 3.41
N SER A 49 1.17 9.52 4.27
CA SER A 49 1.32 10.37 5.45
C SER A 49 2.80 10.62 5.77
N ASP A 50 3.12 11.82 6.27
CA ASP A 50 4.47 12.19 6.68
C ASP A 50 4.83 11.65 8.08
N ALA A 51 3.85 11.31 8.91
CA ALA A 51 4.08 10.81 10.26
C ALA A 51 3.22 9.58 10.57
N PRO A 52 3.70 8.67 11.44
CA PRO A 52 2.90 7.55 11.90
C PRO A 52 1.62 8.05 12.57
N PRO A 53 0.46 7.42 12.29
CA PRO A 53 -0.76 7.67 13.06
C PRO A 53 -0.51 7.43 14.55
N ALA A 54 -1.19 8.18 15.42
CA ALA A 54 -1.04 8.02 16.87
C ALA A 54 -1.45 6.63 17.36
N GLU A 55 -2.49 6.04 16.74
CA GLU A 55 -3.03 4.73 17.07
C GLU A 55 -3.21 3.88 15.80
N PRO A 56 -2.11 3.34 15.23
CA PRO A 56 -2.19 2.52 14.02
C PRO A 56 -2.75 1.14 14.37
N ALA A 57 -3.83 0.72 13.70
CA ALA A 57 -4.38 -0.61 13.87
C ALA A 57 -3.48 -1.69 13.27
N GLU A 58 -3.49 -2.90 13.81
CA GLU A 58 -2.72 -4.02 13.24
C GLU A 58 -3.13 -4.36 11.80
N GLY A 59 -2.14 -4.61 10.94
CA GLY A 59 -2.33 -4.96 9.51
C GLY A 59 -2.58 -3.77 8.57
N THR A 60 -2.64 -2.55 9.09
CA THR A 60 -2.73 -1.33 8.29
C THR A 60 -1.35 -0.93 7.76
N GLY A 61 -1.36 -0.15 6.67
CA GLY A 61 -0.13 0.31 6.03
C GLY A 61 -0.27 1.70 5.45
N TRP A 62 0.87 2.35 5.22
CA TRP A 62 0.95 3.71 4.68
C TRP A 62 2.11 3.82 3.70
N ILE A 63 1.97 4.71 2.74
CA ILE A 63 3.10 5.28 2.03
C ILE A 63 3.66 6.39 2.92
N VAL A 64 4.96 6.34 3.20
CA VAL A 64 5.66 7.42 3.91
C VAL A 64 5.82 8.59 2.94
N GLY A 65 5.27 9.74 3.30
CA GLY A 65 5.34 10.96 2.50
C GLY A 65 6.75 11.55 2.43
N ALA A 66 6.91 12.55 1.57
CA ALA A 66 8.20 13.22 1.35
C ALA A 66 8.67 14.05 2.55
N GLY A 67 7.78 14.40 3.49
CA GLY A 67 8.09 15.18 4.68
C GLY A 67 8.29 14.31 5.92
N ALA A 68 8.82 13.09 5.77
CA ALA A 68 8.77 12.05 6.80
C ALA A 68 9.30 12.48 8.19
N GLN A 69 8.57 12.14 9.25
CA GLN A 69 8.82 12.58 10.63
C GLN A 69 8.75 11.43 11.63
N GLY A 70 9.26 11.68 12.84
CA GLY A 70 9.18 10.72 13.95
C GLY A 70 9.87 9.40 13.60
N GLU A 71 9.18 8.28 13.82
CA GLU A 71 9.69 6.94 13.49
C GLU A 71 9.89 6.73 11.98
N TRP A 72 9.31 7.59 11.14
CA TRP A 72 9.39 7.47 9.68
C TRP A 72 10.47 8.36 9.04
N ALA A 73 11.15 9.21 9.83
CA ALA A 73 12.16 10.12 9.30
C ALA A 73 13.27 9.37 8.51
N GLY A 74 13.56 9.82 7.28
CA GLY A 74 14.53 9.19 6.38
C GLY A 74 14.02 7.95 5.63
N LEU A 75 12.71 7.67 5.68
CA LEU A 75 12.05 6.57 4.98
C LEU A 75 11.05 7.07 3.93
N GLU A 76 11.30 8.24 3.35
CA GLU A 76 10.43 8.86 2.34
C GLU A 76 10.17 7.89 1.18
N GLY A 77 8.90 7.77 0.76
CA GLY A 77 8.46 6.87 -0.29
C GLY A 77 8.39 5.39 0.11
N ALA A 78 8.88 4.99 1.29
CA ALA A 78 8.76 3.61 1.76
C ALA A 78 7.31 3.22 2.04
N LEU A 79 7.05 1.92 2.04
CA LEU A 79 5.84 1.36 2.63
C LEU A 79 6.09 1.06 4.11
N ALA A 80 5.22 1.55 4.99
CA ALA A 80 5.24 1.28 6.42
C ALA A 80 4.00 0.47 6.80
N PHE A 81 4.17 -0.73 7.37
CA PHE A 81 3.07 -1.59 7.80
C PHE A 81 3.13 -1.83 9.31
N ARG A 82 1.99 -1.74 9.99
CA ARG A 82 1.88 -2.04 11.41
C ARG A 82 1.62 -3.53 11.60
N ILE A 83 2.60 -4.27 12.12
CA ILE A 83 2.48 -5.71 12.37
C ILE A 83 3.09 -6.05 13.73
N ALA A 84 2.29 -6.73 14.55
CA ALA A 84 2.63 -7.24 15.87
C ALA A 84 3.31 -6.18 16.77
N GLY A 85 2.68 -5.00 16.86
CA GLY A 85 3.11 -3.91 17.72
C GLY A 85 4.32 -3.13 17.20
N SER A 86 4.83 -3.45 16.00
CA SER A 86 5.99 -2.80 15.40
C SER A 86 5.71 -2.34 13.97
N TRP A 87 6.54 -1.42 13.49
CA TRP A 87 6.55 -1.06 12.07
C TRP A 87 7.49 -1.96 11.28
N ILE A 88 7.00 -2.45 10.14
CA ILE A 88 7.80 -3.09 9.12
C ILE A 88 7.87 -2.14 7.93
N TYR A 89 9.09 -1.83 7.50
CA TYR A 89 9.34 -0.95 6.38
C TYR A 89 9.81 -1.74 5.17
N ALA A 90 9.33 -1.35 3.99
CA ALA A 90 9.79 -1.88 2.72
C ALA A 90 10.00 -0.75 1.74
N GLN A 91 11.22 -0.67 1.18
CA GLN A 91 11.50 0.21 0.06
C GLN A 91 10.87 -0.40 -1.20
N PRO A 92 9.98 0.32 -1.90
CA PRO A 92 9.39 -0.19 -3.13
C PRO A 92 10.45 -0.32 -4.23
N SER A 93 10.39 -1.42 -4.98
CA SER A 93 11.14 -1.59 -6.23
C SER A 93 10.28 -1.18 -7.42
N GLU A 94 10.91 -0.91 -8.56
CA GLU A 94 10.19 -0.69 -9.83
C GLU A 94 9.13 -1.79 -10.06
N GLY A 95 7.93 -1.38 -10.45
CA GLY A 95 6.80 -2.28 -10.67
C GLY A 95 6.02 -2.67 -9.41
N THR A 96 6.40 -2.17 -8.22
CA THR A 96 5.57 -2.31 -7.02
C THR A 96 4.22 -1.63 -7.26
N VAL A 97 3.13 -2.32 -6.99
CA VAL A 97 1.76 -1.78 -7.07
C VAL A 97 1.10 -1.95 -5.73
N VAL A 98 0.45 -0.89 -5.24
CA VAL A 98 -0.33 -0.89 -3.99
C VAL A 98 -1.72 -0.34 -4.24
N PHE A 99 -2.71 -0.86 -3.52
CA PHE A 99 -4.01 -0.22 -3.47
C PHE A 99 -4.03 0.81 -2.35
N ASP A 100 -4.34 2.06 -2.68
CA ASP A 100 -4.50 3.17 -1.75
C ASP A 100 -5.99 3.38 -1.47
N ARG A 101 -6.41 3.15 -0.22
CA ARG A 101 -7.81 3.29 0.21
C ARG A 101 -8.29 4.73 0.22
N ALA A 102 -7.45 5.69 0.61
CA ALA A 102 -7.83 7.10 0.59
C ALA A 102 -8.03 7.59 -0.85
N LEU A 103 -7.21 7.10 -1.78
CA LEU A 103 -7.35 7.39 -3.20
C LEU A 103 -8.52 6.62 -3.85
N GLY A 104 -8.82 5.41 -3.36
CA GLY A 104 -9.75 4.49 -4.00
C GLY A 104 -9.18 3.82 -5.26
N GLY A 105 -7.85 3.71 -5.36
CA GLY A 105 -7.20 3.24 -6.59
C GLY A 105 -5.77 2.77 -6.40
N LEU A 106 -5.16 2.33 -7.50
CA LEU A 106 -3.80 1.81 -7.52
C LEU A 106 -2.77 2.95 -7.61
N ARG A 107 -1.72 2.82 -6.81
CA ARG A 107 -0.45 3.52 -7.00
C ARG A 107 0.60 2.52 -7.47
N HIS A 108 1.47 2.96 -8.37
CA HIS A 108 2.60 2.17 -8.84
C HIS A 108 3.91 2.91 -8.60
N TRP A 109 4.97 2.15 -8.33
CA TRP A 109 6.30 2.68 -8.13
C TRP A 109 7.14 2.60 -9.41
N ARG A 110 7.74 3.72 -9.80
CA ARG A 110 8.80 3.82 -10.80
C ARG A 110 9.97 4.63 -10.24
N ASP A 111 9.92 5.95 -10.38
CA ASP A 111 10.87 6.92 -9.81
C ASP A 111 10.24 7.68 -8.62
N GLY A 112 9.33 7.00 -7.92
CA GLY A 112 8.37 7.59 -7.00
C GLY A 112 6.99 6.94 -7.16
N TRP A 113 6.09 7.22 -6.21
CA TRP A 113 4.70 6.78 -6.30
C TRP A 113 3.95 7.59 -7.35
N GLN A 114 3.30 6.89 -8.27
CA GLN A 114 2.52 7.47 -9.34
C GLN A 114 1.10 6.91 -9.35
N THR A 115 0.15 7.76 -9.70
CA THR A 115 -1.23 7.40 -10.01
C THR A 115 -1.46 7.47 -11.51
N VAL A 116 -2.45 6.74 -12.00
CA VAL A 116 -2.91 6.89 -13.38
C VAL A 116 -3.96 8.00 -13.41
N ALA A 117 -3.67 9.09 -14.11
CA ALA A 117 -4.65 10.13 -14.39
C ALA A 117 -5.50 9.73 -15.61
N LEU A 118 -6.81 9.63 -15.43
CA LEU A 118 -7.72 9.33 -16.54
C LEU A 118 -7.97 10.60 -17.37
N PRO A 119 -8.14 10.48 -18.69
CA PRO A 119 -8.40 11.63 -19.54
C PRO A 119 -9.71 12.32 -19.14
N THR A 120 -9.76 13.64 -19.31
CA THR A 120 -11.01 14.40 -19.16
C THR A 120 -11.97 14.06 -20.30
N ILE A 121 -13.27 14.01 -20.00
CA ILE A 121 -14.30 13.79 -21.02
C ILE A 121 -14.21 14.90 -22.09
N PRO A 122 -14.15 14.56 -23.39
CA PRO A 122 -14.05 15.55 -24.44
C PRO A 122 -15.31 16.42 -24.54
N THR A 123 -15.15 17.73 -24.33
CA THR A 123 -16.26 18.71 -24.34
C THR A 123 -16.43 19.49 -25.66
N GLY A 124 -15.52 19.33 -26.62
CA GLY A 124 -15.53 20.07 -27.88
C GLY A 124 -15.06 19.26 -29.09
N GLY A 125 -14.89 19.93 -30.23
CA GLY A 125 -14.47 19.35 -31.51
C GLY A 125 -15.26 19.92 -32.69
N ALA A 126 -14.67 19.93 -33.89
CA ALA A 126 -15.37 20.34 -35.12
C ALA A 126 -16.49 19.36 -35.50
N THR A 127 -16.31 18.09 -35.16
CA THR A 127 -17.33 17.03 -35.25
C THR A 127 -17.56 16.48 -33.85
N ILE A 128 -18.82 16.52 -33.40
CA ILE A 128 -19.24 16.00 -32.10
C ILE A 128 -20.08 14.75 -32.35
N ASP A 129 -19.50 13.59 -32.04
CA ASP A 129 -20.21 12.31 -32.03
C ASP A 129 -20.68 12.00 -30.60
N THR A 130 -22.00 11.88 -30.43
CA THR A 130 -22.61 11.66 -29.12
C THR A 130 -22.41 10.23 -28.62
N GLU A 131 -22.48 9.23 -29.50
CA GLU A 131 -22.31 7.82 -29.13
C GLU A 131 -20.87 7.56 -28.69
N ALA A 132 -19.90 8.11 -29.42
CA ALA A 132 -18.48 8.04 -29.05
C ALA A 132 -18.21 8.71 -27.70
N ARG A 133 -18.83 9.88 -27.42
CA ARG A 133 -18.68 10.56 -26.13
C ARG A 133 -19.22 9.71 -24.98
N SER A 134 -20.42 9.17 -25.13
CA SER A 134 -21.03 8.30 -24.12
C SER A 134 -20.18 7.05 -23.86
N ALA A 135 -19.63 6.43 -24.89
CA ALA A 135 -18.74 5.28 -24.74
C ALA A 135 -17.45 5.61 -23.99
N ILE A 136 -16.83 6.78 -24.25
CA ILE A 136 -15.63 7.23 -23.53
C ILE A 136 -15.94 7.53 -22.07
N GLU A 137 -17.06 8.20 -21.80
CA GLU A 137 -17.52 8.49 -20.44
C GLU A 137 -17.74 7.21 -19.64
N GLU A 138 -18.40 6.22 -20.24
CA GLU A 138 -18.62 4.91 -19.61
C GLU A 138 -17.30 4.17 -19.35
N LEU A 139 -16.37 4.16 -20.31
CA LEU A 139 -15.05 3.56 -20.14
C LEU A 139 -14.28 4.20 -18.98
N ILE A 140 -14.25 5.54 -18.91
CA ILE A 140 -13.59 6.26 -17.80
C ILE A 140 -14.25 5.90 -16.47
N ALA A 141 -15.58 5.85 -16.41
CA ALA A 141 -16.30 5.47 -15.20
C ALA A 141 -15.97 4.03 -14.75
N GLN A 142 -15.89 3.08 -15.68
CA GLN A 142 -15.51 1.69 -15.39
C GLN A 142 -14.05 1.58 -14.89
N LEU A 143 -13.12 2.32 -15.51
CA LEU A 143 -11.72 2.35 -15.07
C LEU A 143 -11.57 2.91 -13.66
N ARG A 144 -12.32 3.97 -13.31
CA ARG A 144 -12.39 4.49 -11.93
C ARG A 144 -12.98 3.48 -10.97
N ALA A 145 -14.10 2.85 -11.34
CA ALA A 145 -14.77 1.87 -10.49
C ALA A 145 -13.88 0.65 -10.19
N PHE A 146 -13.00 0.28 -11.13
CA PHE A 146 -12.01 -0.77 -10.92
C PHE A 146 -10.77 -0.29 -10.14
N GLY A 147 -10.57 1.01 -9.96
CA GLY A 147 -9.44 1.60 -9.25
C GLY A 147 -8.16 1.72 -10.09
N LEU A 148 -8.28 1.69 -11.42
CA LEU A 148 -7.13 1.81 -12.35
C LEU A 148 -6.70 3.24 -12.63
N GLY A 149 -7.39 4.24 -12.08
CA GLY A 149 -7.02 5.64 -12.22
C GLY A 149 -8.02 6.59 -11.56
N ILE A 150 -7.64 7.85 -11.46
CA ILE A 150 -8.41 8.96 -10.89
C ILE A 150 -8.88 9.94 -11.96
#